data_AF-A0A6A4GJ39-F1
#
_entry.id   AF-A0A6A4GJ39-F1
#
_cell.length_a   1.000
_cell.length_b   1.000
_cell.length_c   1.000
_cell.angle_alpha   90.00
_cell.angle_beta   90.00
_cell.angle_gamma   90.00
#
_symmetry.space_group_name_H-M   'P 1'
#
loop_
_entity.id
_entity.type
_entity.pdbx_description
1 polymer ?
#
loop_
_entity_poly.entity_id
_entity_poly.type
_entity_poly.pdbx_seq_one_letter_code
_entity_poly.pdbx_strand_id
1 'polypeptide(L)'
;PNITTLMEERISIASAALEKALDFVNVTTGQFSGFDTAYETAASLYAQMADLDGLTNQTKFKDVLKDTYFPQAEITRTDFLDEFTYGYAAVHAYFAYNDSDFLNFAEVSWNSGNRYTLSASEIESGVMSLKSFPILQSCSGNTMAGGTFSVSPLS
;
A
#
# COMPACT_ATOMS: atom_id res chain seq x y z
N PRO A 1 8.61 -21.06 19.44
CA PRO A 1 8.20 -22.07 18.43
C PRO A 1 9.42 -22.81 17.88
N ASN A 2 9.41 -24.15 17.89
CA ASN A 2 10.49 -24.94 17.28
C ASN A 2 10.12 -25.17 15.81
N ILE A 3 10.83 -24.52 14.87
CA ILE A 3 10.53 -24.65 13.44
C ILE A 3 11.34 -25.82 12.89
N THR A 4 10.65 -26.91 12.55
CA THR A 4 11.26 -28.16 12.07
C THR A 4 11.42 -28.23 10.55
N THR A 5 10.69 -27.38 9.81
CA THR A 5 10.77 -27.28 8.34
C THR A 5 12.04 -26.54 7.93
N LEU A 6 12.74 -27.02 6.91
CA LEU A 6 13.96 -26.39 6.40
C LEU A 6 13.66 -25.02 5.76
N MET A 7 14.64 -24.10 5.80
CA MET A 7 14.49 -22.75 5.22
C MET A 7 14.11 -22.80 3.73
N GLU A 8 14.83 -23.62 2.96
CA GLU A 8 14.60 -23.78 1.51
C GLU A 8 13.20 -24.31 1.20
N GLU A 9 12.72 -25.26 2.01
CA GLU A 9 11.36 -25.79 1.88
C GLU A 9 10.30 -24.71 2.14
N ARG A 10 10.51 -23.87 3.18
CA ARG A 10 9.61 -22.73 3.45
C ARG A 10 9.59 -21.71 2.31
N ILE A 11 10.76 -21.39 1.75
CA ILE A 11 10.89 -20.49 0.59
C ILE A 11 10.17 -21.09 -0.63
N SER A 12 10.35 -22.38 -0.90
CA SER A 12 9.70 -23.07 -2.01
C SER A 12 8.18 -23.05 -1.87
N ILE A 13 7.65 -23.31 -0.67
CA ILE A 13 6.21 -23.26 -0.39
C ILE A 13 5.68 -21.83 -0.57
N ALA A 14 6.39 -20.83 -0.05
CA ALA A 14 6.00 -19.42 -0.17
C ALA A 14 5.98 -18.96 -1.64
N SER A 15 7.03 -19.27 -2.41
CA SER A 15 7.08 -18.96 -3.85
C SER A 15 5.90 -19.58 -4.59
N ALA A 16 5.67 -20.88 -4.39
CA ALA A 16 4.59 -21.59 -5.08
C ALA A 16 3.20 -21.04 -4.72
N ALA A 17 2.99 -20.63 -3.46
CA ALA A 17 1.75 -20.00 -3.03
C ALA A 17 1.53 -18.63 -3.67
N LEU A 18 2.58 -17.79 -3.75
CA LEU A 18 2.51 -16.49 -4.42
C LEU A 18 2.23 -16.64 -5.91
N GLU A 19 2.94 -17.54 -6.58
CA GLU A 19 2.69 -17.86 -8.00
C GLU A 19 1.25 -18.33 -8.22
N LYS A 20 0.73 -19.16 -7.31
CA LYS A 20 -0.66 -19.60 -7.39
C LYS A 20 -1.66 -18.47 -7.16
N ALA A 21 -1.34 -17.50 -6.30
CA ALA A 21 -2.20 -16.34 -6.06
C ALA A 21 -2.32 -15.45 -7.30
N LEU A 22 -1.27 -15.39 -8.14
CA LEU A 22 -1.30 -14.61 -9.39
C LEU A 22 -2.37 -15.08 -10.38
N ASP A 23 -2.75 -16.37 -10.35
CA ASP A 23 -3.85 -16.89 -11.19
C ASP A 23 -5.19 -16.20 -10.91
N PHE A 24 -5.34 -15.56 -9.74
CA PHE A 24 -6.55 -14.87 -9.32
C PHE A 24 -6.47 -13.34 -9.45
N VAL A 25 -5.33 -12.81 -9.90
CA VAL A 25 -5.13 -11.37 -10.13
C VAL A 25 -5.46 -11.05 -11.58
N ASN A 26 -6.43 -10.17 -11.79
CA ASN A 26 -6.73 -9.62 -13.09
C ASN A 26 -5.62 -8.66 -13.54
N VAL A 27 -4.85 -9.08 -14.54
CA VAL A 27 -3.75 -8.31 -15.11
C VAL A 27 -4.16 -6.95 -15.70
N THR A 28 -5.43 -6.74 -16.05
CA THR A 28 -5.90 -5.45 -16.60
C THR A 28 -6.30 -4.45 -15.52
N THR A 29 -6.42 -4.86 -14.26
CA THR A 29 -6.74 -3.97 -13.14
C THR A 29 -5.71 -4.03 -12.02
N GLY A 30 -4.82 -5.03 -12.04
CA GLY A 30 -3.97 -5.38 -10.91
C GLY A 30 -4.73 -5.97 -9.73
N GLN A 31 -6.06 -6.11 -9.78
CA GLN A 31 -6.87 -6.50 -8.64
C GLN A 31 -7.21 -7.98 -8.65
N PHE A 32 -7.51 -8.55 -7.48
CA PHE A 32 -8.15 -9.86 -7.45
C PHE A 32 -9.50 -9.83 -8.19
N SER A 33 -9.79 -10.87 -8.94
CA SER A 33 -11.09 -11.02 -9.61
C SER A 33 -12.15 -11.57 -8.65
N GLY A 34 -13.18 -10.77 -8.33
CA GLY A 34 -14.31 -11.17 -7.50
C GLY A 34 -15.12 -9.97 -7.00
N PHE A 35 -16.41 -10.15 -6.71
CA PHE A 35 -17.30 -9.05 -6.29
C PHE A 35 -17.06 -8.57 -4.84
N ASP A 36 -16.40 -9.37 -4.00
CA ASP A 36 -16.21 -9.10 -2.56
C ASP A 36 -14.74 -8.87 -2.15
N THR A 37 -13.83 -8.69 -3.11
CA THR A 37 -12.41 -8.44 -2.79
C THR A 37 -12.17 -6.96 -2.60
N ALA A 38 -11.79 -6.58 -1.38
CA ALA A 38 -11.42 -5.22 -1.06
C ALA A 38 -10.17 -4.80 -1.86
N TYR A 39 -10.15 -3.57 -2.38
CA TYR A 39 -9.14 -3.09 -3.34
C TYR A 39 -7.71 -3.11 -2.77
N GLU A 40 -7.56 -2.95 -1.46
CA GLU A 40 -6.31 -3.07 -0.71
C GLU A 40 -5.73 -4.49 -0.66
N THR A 41 -6.54 -5.51 -0.94
CA THR A 41 -6.13 -6.92 -0.81
C THR A 41 -4.98 -7.25 -1.77
N ALA A 42 -5.02 -6.72 -2.99
CA ALA A 42 -3.97 -6.94 -3.98
C ALA A 42 -2.63 -6.34 -3.54
N ALA A 43 -2.64 -5.15 -2.93
CA ALA A 43 -1.42 -4.54 -2.40
C ALA A 43 -0.71 -5.41 -1.34
N SER A 44 -1.48 -6.12 -0.51
CA SER A 44 -0.91 -7.06 0.47
C SER A 44 -0.19 -8.24 -0.20
N LEU A 45 -0.68 -8.70 -1.35
CA LEU A 45 0.03 -9.71 -2.16
C LEU A 45 1.31 -9.12 -2.75
N TYR A 46 1.26 -7.88 -3.25
CA TYR A 46 2.42 -7.22 -3.86
C TYR A 46 3.57 -7.07 -2.86
N ALA A 47 3.26 -6.66 -1.62
CA ALA A 47 4.24 -6.56 -0.56
C ALA A 47 4.92 -7.91 -0.28
N GLN A 48 4.14 -9.00 -0.21
CA GLN A 48 4.67 -10.35 0.03
C GLN A 48 5.55 -10.84 -1.13
N MET A 49 5.21 -10.50 -2.37
CA MET A 49 6.04 -10.78 -3.54
C MET A 49 7.40 -10.09 -3.44
N ALA A 50 7.39 -8.79 -3.13
CA ALA A 50 8.62 -8.02 -2.89
C ALA A 50 9.44 -8.54 -1.71
N ASP A 51 8.78 -8.86 -0.59
CA ASP A 51 9.45 -9.37 0.60
C ASP A 51 10.13 -10.72 0.34
N LEU A 52 9.47 -11.64 -0.37
CA LEU A 52 10.08 -12.93 -0.69
C LEU A 52 11.31 -12.74 -1.57
N ASP A 53 11.21 -11.89 -2.59
CA ASP A 53 12.33 -11.56 -3.47
C ASP A 53 13.48 -10.92 -2.67
N GLY A 54 13.20 -9.93 -1.83
CA GLY A 54 14.19 -9.28 -0.97
C GLY A 54 14.87 -10.24 0.02
N LEU A 55 14.10 -11.12 0.66
CA LEU A 55 14.61 -12.12 1.61
C LEU A 55 15.47 -13.19 0.94
N THR A 56 15.24 -13.46 -0.34
CA THR A 56 15.95 -14.48 -1.11
C THR A 56 16.97 -13.90 -2.09
N ASN A 57 17.12 -12.57 -2.10
CA ASN A 57 17.97 -11.82 -3.03
C ASN A 57 17.68 -12.17 -4.50
N GLN A 58 16.39 -12.28 -4.84
CA GLN A 58 15.87 -12.54 -6.18
C GLN A 58 15.07 -11.35 -6.69
N THR A 59 14.74 -11.36 -7.98
CA THR A 59 13.89 -10.35 -8.63
C THR A 59 12.78 -11.00 -9.44
N LYS A 60 12.30 -12.17 -9.01
CA LYS A 60 11.33 -12.99 -9.72
C LYS A 60 10.04 -12.23 -10.04
N PHE A 61 9.59 -11.40 -9.10
CA PHE A 61 8.32 -10.68 -9.19
C PHE A 61 8.47 -9.21 -9.57
N LYS A 62 9.70 -8.71 -9.68
CA LYS A 62 9.99 -7.30 -9.93
C LYS A 62 9.24 -6.76 -11.15
N ASP A 63 9.41 -7.40 -12.30
CA ASP A 63 8.89 -6.88 -13.57
C ASP A 63 7.35 -6.89 -13.60
N VAL A 64 6.71 -7.94 -13.08
CA VAL A 64 5.24 -7.99 -13.03
C VAL A 64 4.66 -6.95 -12.07
N LEU A 65 5.34 -6.69 -10.94
CA LEU A 65 4.94 -5.62 -10.02
C LEU A 65 5.07 -4.25 -10.70
N LYS A 66 6.24 -3.99 -11.28
CA LYS A 66 6.61 -2.70 -11.86
C LYS A 66 5.81 -2.35 -13.11
N ASP A 67 5.76 -3.27 -14.07
CA ASP A 67 5.29 -3.00 -15.41
C ASP A 67 3.81 -3.35 -15.61
N THR A 68 3.22 -4.11 -14.68
CA THR A 68 1.82 -4.53 -14.77
C THR A 68 1.01 -4.10 -13.56
N TYR A 69 1.31 -4.62 -12.37
CA TYR A 69 0.36 -4.56 -11.27
C TYR A 69 0.21 -3.18 -10.63
N PHE A 70 1.30 -2.52 -10.25
CA PHE A 70 1.23 -1.15 -9.71
C PHE A 70 0.60 -0.15 -10.71
N PRO A 71 1.03 -0.11 -11.99
CA PRO A 71 0.41 0.76 -12.98
C PRO A 71 -1.11 0.52 -13.16
N GLN A 72 -1.53 -0.74 -13.25
CA GLN A 72 -2.95 -1.06 -13.48
C GLN A 72 -3.81 -0.80 -12.24
N ALA A 73 -3.27 -1.03 -11.05
CA ALA A 73 -3.94 -0.65 -9.81
C ALA A 73 -4.14 0.88 -9.76
N GLU A 74 -3.10 1.67 -10.04
CA GLU A 74 -3.16 3.13 -10.08
C GLU A 74 -4.15 3.66 -11.13
N ILE A 75 -4.22 3.03 -12.30
CA ILE A 75 -5.24 3.36 -13.32
C ILE A 75 -6.66 3.05 -12.80
N THR A 76 -6.82 1.93 -12.09
CA THR A 76 -8.12 1.49 -11.55
C THR A 76 -8.62 2.45 -10.47
N ARG A 77 -7.71 3.00 -9.66
CA ARG A 77 -8.03 4.00 -8.63
C ARG A 77 -6.88 4.98 -8.48
N THR A 78 -6.98 6.10 -9.18
CA THR A 78 -5.95 7.14 -9.25
C THR A 78 -5.55 7.68 -7.89
N ASP A 79 -4.28 8.03 -7.77
CA ASP A 79 -3.55 8.42 -6.56
C ASP A 79 -3.63 7.37 -5.44
N PHE A 80 -3.91 6.10 -5.77
CA PHE A 80 -4.31 5.07 -4.81
C PHE A 80 -5.28 5.61 -3.75
N LEU A 81 -6.27 6.37 -4.19
CA LEU A 81 -7.10 7.22 -3.33
C LEU A 81 -7.62 6.46 -2.09
N ASP A 82 -7.26 6.93 -0.89
CA ASP A 82 -7.64 6.37 0.42
C ASP A 82 -7.05 4.97 0.74
N GLU A 83 -6.01 4.51 0.04
CA GLU A 83 -5.49 3.14 0.15
C GLU A 83 -3.99 3.09 0.48
N PHE A 84 -3.67 3.26 1.77
CA PHE A 84 -2.28 3.30 2.29
C PHE A 84 -1.49 2.00 2.08
N THR A 85 -2.18 0.88 1.84
CA THR A 85 -1.57 -0.44 1.64
C THR A 85 -0.73 -0.51 0.37
N TYR A 86 -1.08 0.27 -0.67
CA TYR A 86 -0.25 0.38 -1.88
C TYR A 86 1.06 1.10 -1.61
N GLY A 87 1.04 2.16 -0.80
CA GLY A 87 2.26 2.82 -0.34
C GLY A 87 3.15 1.88 0.47
N TYR A 88 2.56 1.09 1.37
CA TYR A 88 3.28 0.04 2.10
C TYR A 88 3.93 -0.97 1.15
N ALA A 89 3.17 -1.54 0.21
CA ALA A 89 3.71 -2.49 -0.76
C ALA A 89 4.82 -1.90 -1.63
N ALA A 90 4.67 -0.65 -2.06
CA ALA A 90 5.65 0.06 -2.87
C ALA A 90 6.95 0.32 -2.11
N VAL A 91 6.89 0.66 -0.82
CA VAL A 91 8.09 0.78 0.03
C VAL A 91 8.83 -0.55 0.14
N HIS A 92 8.10 -1.66 0.33
CA HIS A 92 8.70 -3.00 0.38
C HIS A 92 9.37 -3.37 -0.94
N ALA A 93 8.72 -3.09 -2.07
CA ALA A 93 9.31 -3.27 -3.40
C ALA A 93 10.55 -2.38 -3.62
N TYR A 94 10.53 -1.13 -3.15
CA TYR A 94 11.71 -0.27 -3.20
C TYR A 94 12.88 -0.86 -2.40
N PHE A 95 12.65 -1.38 -1.19
CA PHE A 95 13.70 -2.02 -0.41
C PHE A 95 14.21 -3.32 -1.04
N ALA A 96 13.34 -4.13 -1.63
CA ALA A 96 13.71 -5.38 -2.28
C ALA A 96 14.53 -5.15 -3.57
N TYR A 97 14.19 -4.12 -4.35
CA TYR A 97 14.71 -3.96 -5.72
C TYR A 97 15.57 -2.72 -5.94
N ASN A 98 15.61 -1.78 -5.00
CA ASN A 98 16.26 -0.47 -5.10
C ASN A 98 15.91 0.27 -6.41
N ASP A 99 14.63 0.22 -6.80
CA ASP A 99 14.12 0.76 -8.06
C ASP A 99 13.21 1.96 -7.79
N SER A 100 13.57 3.12 -8.36
CA SER A 100 12.90 4.40 -8.10
C SER A 100 11.44 4.44 -8.54
N ASP A 101 11.01 3.56 -9.43
CA ASP A 101 9.61 3.53 -9.86
C ASP A 101 8.71 3.07 -8.72
N PHE A 102 9.18 2.15 -7.86
CA PHE A 102 8.47 1.78 -6.64
C PHE A 102 8.50 2.90 -5.60
N LEU A 103 9.58 3.67 -5.50
CA LEU A 103 9.61 4.86 -4.65
C LEU A 103 8.56 5.87 -5.10
N ASN A 104 8.42 6.08 -6.42
CA ASN A 104 7.41 6.98 -6.97
C ASN A 104 5.98 6.51 -6.62
N PHE A 105 5.66 5.22 -6.73
CA PHE A 105 4.36 4.70 -6.28
C PHE A 105 4.13 4.90 -4.77
N ALA A 106 5.17 4.73 -3.95
CA ALA A 106 5.08 4.99 -2.52
C ALA A 106 4.77 6.47 -2.22
N GLU A 107 5.43 7.39 -2.92
CA GLU A 107 5.19 8.83 -2.79
C GLU A 107 3.78 9.22 -3.25
N VAL A 108 3.26 8.64 -4.33
CA VAL A 108 1.88 8.87 -4.79
C VAL A 108 0.87 8.48 -3.70
N SER A 109 0.96 7.25 -3.17
CA SER A 109 0.05 6.78 -2.11
C SER A 109 0.21 7.60 -0.83
N TRP A 110 1.44 7.95 -0.44
CA TRP A 110 1.70 8.80 0.72
C TRP A 110 1.06 10.19 0.56
N ASN A 111 1.27 10.83 -0.59
CA ASN A 111 0.72 12.16 -0.87
C ASN A 111 -0.81 12.16 -0.87
N SER A 112 -1.42 11.10 -1.39
CA SER A 112 -2.87 10.90 -1.36
C SER A 112 -3.41 10.89 0.08
N GLY A 113 -2.82 10.07 0.94
CA GLY A 113 -3.17 10.00 2.36
C GLY A 113 -2.86 11.29 3.14
N ASN A 114 -1.74 11.93 2.82
CA ASN A 114 -1.28 13.14 3.48
C ASN A 114 -2.25 14.31 3.29
N ARG A 115 -3.05 14.33 2.20
CA ARG A 115 -4.12 15.32 2.00
C ARG A 115 -5.14 15.35 3.13
N TYR A 116 -5.30 14.24 3.86
CA TYR A 116 -6.24 14.13 4.98
C TYR A 116 -5.56 14.24 6.35
N THR A 117 -4.26 14.51 6.38
CA THR A 117 -3.46 14.57 7.61
C THR A 117 -3.22 16.02 8.00
N LEU A 118 -3.54 16.37 9.25
CA LEU A 118 -3.45 17.72 9.77
C LEU A 118 -2.00 18.18 9.92
N SER A 119 -1.64 19.25 9.22
CA SER A 119 -0.38 19.98 9.45
C SER A 119 -0.45 20.85 10.70
N ALA A 120 0.71 21.25 11.23
CA ALA A 120 0.79 22.20 12.33
C ALA A 120 0.12 23.55 12.00
N SER A 121 0.26 24.03 10.76
CA SER A 121 -0.37 25.27 10.29
C SER A 121 -1.90 25.18 10.19
N GLU A 122 -2.45 24.02 9.83
CA GLU A 122 -3.91 23.81 9.81
C GLU A 122 -4.48 23.74 11.23
N ILE A 123 -3.70 23.21 12.18
CA ILE A 123 -4.01 23.27 13.61
C ILE A 123 -4.02 24.71 14.12
N GLU A 124 -2.99 25.51 13.80
CA GLU A 124 -2.89 26.90 14.24
C GLU A 124 -4.01 27.77 13.65
N SER A 125 -4.32 27.60 12.37
CA SER A 125 -5.40 28.32 11.69
C SER A 125 -6.80 27.80 12.01
N GLY A 126 -6.92 26.57 12.51
CA GLY A 126 -8.19 25.90 12.79
C GLY A 126 -8.96 25.50 11.53
N VAL A 127 -8.31 25.45 10.37
CA VAL A 127 -8.93 25.21 9.05
C VAL A 127 -8.12 24.19 8.27
N MET A 128 -8.80 23.23 7.64
CA MET A 128 -8.25 22.28 6.66
C MET A 128 -9.06 22.37 5.38
N SER A 129 -8.42 22.42 4.22
CA SER A 129 -9.09 22.64 2.93
C SER A 129 -10.14 21.60 2.57
N LEU A 130 -10.00 20.38 3.07
CA LEU A 130 -10.92 19.26 2.82
C LEU A 130 -12.09 19.18 3.82
N LYS A 131 -12.16 20.08 4.81
CA LYS A 131 -13.19 20.05 5.85
C LYS A 131 -13.94 21.37 5.91
N SER A 132 -15.26 21.28 6.10
CA SER A 132 -16.15 22.44 6.25
C SER A 132 -16.38 22.85 7.71
N PHE A 133 -15.83 22.10 8.67
CA PHE A 133 -15.94 22.38 10.10
C PHE A 133 -14.61 22.85 10.70
N PRO A 134 -14.63 23.65 11.79
CA PRO A 134 -13.41 24.09 12.47
C PRO A 134 -12.63 22.92 13.06
N ILE A 135 -11.31 22.94 12.87
CA ILE A 135 -10.41 21.96 13.46
C ILE A 135 -10.04 22.38 14.89
N LEU A 136 -10.15 21.44 15.82
CA LEU A 136 -9.71 21.66 17.21
C LEU A 136 -8.18 21.61 17.27
N GLN A 137 -7.59 22.44 18.13
CA GLN A 137 -6.13 22.44 18.28
C GLN A 137 -5.60 21.22 19.05
N SER A 138 -6.41 20.70 19.97
CA SER A 138 -6.04 19.58 20.82
C SER A 138 -7.23 18.68 21.14
N CYS A 139 -6.93 17.41 21.44
CA CYS A 139 -7.86 16.43 21.98
C CYS A 139 -7.24 15.81 23.23
N SER A 140 -7.94 15.91 24.36
CA SER A 140 -7.46 15.41 25.67
C SER A 140 -6.05 15.91 26.05
N GLY A 141 -5.75 17.18 25.73
CA GLY A 141 -4.47 17.81 26.03
C GLY A 141 -3.33 17.49 25.03
N ASN A 142 -3.57 16.66 24.01
CA ASN A 142 -2.59 16.37 22.96
C ASN A 142 -2.88 17.17 21.70
N THR A 143 -1.83 17.63 21.01
CA THR A 143 -1.97 18.28 19.71
C THR A 143 -2.64 17.34 18.71
N MET A 144 -3.49 17.90 17.84
CA MET A 144 -4.10 17.16 16.73
C MET A 144 -3.23 17.15 15.46
N ALA A 145 -2.06 17.80 15.47
CA ALA A 145 -1.13 17.75 14.35
C ALA A 145 -0.67 16.30 14.10
N GLY A 146 -0.65 15.89 12.83
CA GLY A 146 -0.41 14.51 12.41
C GLY A 146 -1.65 13.61 12.50
N GLY A 147 -2.77 14.09 13.02
CA GLY A 147 -4.04 13.34 12.99
C GLY A 147 -4.59 13.27 11.57
N THR A 148 -5.01 12.08 11.15
CA THR A 148 -5.56 11.81 9.81
C THR A 148 -7.06 11.54 9.90
N PHE A 149 -7.83 12.15 9.00
CA PHE A 149 -9.26 11.85 8.85
C PHE A 149 -9.47 10.73 7.82
N SER A 150 -10.33 9.77 8.14
CA SER A 150 -10.86 8.85 7.12
C SER A 150 -12.07 9.48 6.43
N VAL A 151 -12.24 9.17 5.14
CA VAL A 151 -13.49 9.42 4.43
C VAL A 151 -14.33 8.16 4.57
N SER A 152 -15.46 8.23 5.29
CA SER A 152 -16.44 7.14 5.25
C SER A 152 -17.35 7.37 4.04
N PRO A 153 -17.58 6.37 3.17
CA PRO A 153 -18.66 6.46 2.19
C PRO A 153 -19.95 6.72 2.95
N LEU A 154 -20.75 7.68 2.48
CA LEU A 154 -22.11 7.86 2.98
C LEU A 154 -22.85 6.52 2.78
N SER A 155 -23.26 5.91 3.89
CA SER A 155 -24.17 4.76 3.92
C SER A 155 -25.52 5.11 3.31
#